data_AF-A0A314YB85-F1
#
_entry.id   AF-A0A314YB85-F1
#
_cell.length_a   1.000
_cell.length_b   1.000
_cell.length_c   1.000
_cell.angle_alpha   90.00
_cell.angle_beta   90.00
_cell.angle_gamma   90.00
#
_symmetry.space_group_name_H-M   'P 1'
#
loop_
_entity.id
_entity.type
_entity.pdbx_description
1 polymer ?
#
loop_
_entity_poly.entity_id
_entity_poly.type
_entity_poly.pdbx_seq_one_letter_code
_entity_poly.pdbx_strand_id
1 'polypeptide(L)' 'MTLQDAVTPFLSEAEAIDLVKTVFASATERDIYTGDRLEIVVLNADGTRYEYMELRKD' A
#
# COMPACT_ATOMS: atom_id res chain seq x y z
N MET A 1 -6.78 18.58 -23.26
CA MET A 1 -7.10 17.98 -21.94
C MET A 1 -5.86 17.23 -21.51
N THR A 2 -4.98 17.90 -20.77
CA THR A 2 -3.74 17.31 -20.23
C THR A 2 -4.13 16.44 -19.03
N LEU A 3 -3.48 15.30 -18.85
CA LEU A 3 -3.71 14.32 -17.76
C LEU A 3 -3.35 14.86 -16.35
N GLN A 4 -3.43 16.18 -16.14
CA GLN A 4 -2.97 16.91 -14.97
C GLN A 4 -4.09 17.14 -13.93
N ASP A 5 -5.18 16.37 -14.00
CA ASP A 5 -6.36 16.53 -13.12
C ASP A 5 -6.67 15.27 -12.28
N ALA A 6 -5.66 14.46 -11.96
CA ALA A 6 -5.80 13.45 -10.92
C ALA A 6 -5.06 13.89 -9.66
N VAL A 7 -5.76 13.86 -8.53
CA VAL A 7 -5.34 14.29 -7.18
C VAL A 7 -4.17 13.46 -6.60
N THR A 8 -3.50 12.66 -7.42
CA THR A 8 -2.34 11.83 -7.05
C THR A 8 -1.10 12.38 -7.73
N PRO A 9 -0.14 12.98 -6.97
CA PRO A 9 1.18 13.23 -7.53
C PRO A 9 1.74 11.90 -8.08
N PHE A 10 2.52 11.97 -9.15
CA PHE A 10 3.24 10.82 -9.69
C PHE A 10 4.15 10.25 -8.57
N LEU A 11 3.69 9.21 -7.89
CA LEU A 11 4.45 8.48 -6.89
C LEU A 11 5.25 7.41 -7.61
N SER A 12 6.52 7.27 -7.23
CA SER A 12 7.29 6.09 -7.60
C SER A 12 6.67 4.84 -6.99
N GLU A 13 6.97 3.68 -7.57
CA GLU A 13 6.50 2.39 -7.04
C GLU A 13 6.88 2.23 -5.55
N ALA A 14 8.08 2.66 -5.16
CA ALA A 14 8.54 2.60 -3.78
C ALA A 14 7.73 3.50 -2.83
N GLU A 15 7.43 4.74 -3.25
CA GLU A 15 6.64 5.68 -2.43
C GLU A 15 5.20 5.21 -2.28
N ALA A 16 4.61 4.62 -3.34
CA ALA A 16 3.27 4.05 -3.26
C ALA A 16 3.21 2.88 -2.27
N ILE A 17 4.22 1.99 -2.29
CA ILE A 17 4.30 0.86 -1.36
C ILE A 17 4.50 1.35 0.08
N ASP A 18 5.36 2.35 0.30
CA ASP A 18 5.61 2.92 1.63
C ASP A 18 4.36 3.58 2.21
N LEU A 19 3.61 4.31 1.37
CA LEU A 19 2.33 4.90 1.75
C LEU A 19 1.33 3.82 2.18
N VAL A 20 1.17 2.75 1.39
CA VAL A 20 0.27 1.64 1.72
C VAL A 20 0.67 1.00 3.05
N LYS A 21 1.95 0.68 3.25
CA LYS A 21 2.45 0.10 4.50
C LYS A 21 2.14 0.98 5.71
N THR A 22 2.36 2.29 5.59
CA THR A 22 2.11 3.26 6.65
C THR A 22 0.63 3.36 7.02
N VAL A 23 -0.25 3.42 6.01
CA VAL A 23 -1.70 3.52 6.23
C VAL A 23 -2.24 2.26 6.90
N PHE A 24 -1.82 1.07 6.45
CA PHE A 24 -2.27 -0.19 7.04
C PHE A 24 -1.72 -0.43 8.45
N ALA A 25 -0.46 -0.02 8.71
CA ALA A 25 0.08 -0.02 10.07
C ALA A 25 -0.79 0.84 11.01
N SER A 26 -1.18 2.05 10.57
CA SER A 26 -2.05 2.92 11.36
C SER A 26 -3.48 2.38 11.50
N ALA A 27 -4.04 1.78 10.45
CA ALA A 27 -5.38 1.19 10.49
C ALA A 27 -5.48 0.05 11.52
N THR A 28 -4.43 -0.79 11.60
CA THR A 28 -4.32 -1.90 12.56
C THR A 28 -4.41 -1.43 14.01
N GLU A 29 -4.05 -0.18 14.32
CA GLU A 29 -4.13 0.34 15.70
C GLU A 29 -5.56 0.66 16.17
N ARG A 30 -6.52 0.77 15.25
CA ARG A 30 -7.87 1.30 15.53
C ARG A 30 -9.00 0.41 15.05
N ASP A 31 -8.74 -0.47 14.08
CA ASP A 31 -9.71 -1.39 13.52
C ASP A 31 -9.44 -2.82 14.00
N ILE A 32 -10.36 -3.36 14.79
CA ILE A 32 -10.26 -4.71 15.37
C ILE A 32 -10.30 -5.83 14.33
N TYR A 33 -10.71 -5.54 13.08
CA TYR A 33 -10.77 -6.52 12.00
C TYR A 33 -9.56 -6.45 11.05
N THR A 34 -8.67 -5.48 11.24
CA THR A 34 -7.47 -5.31 10.43
C THR A 34 -6.25 -5.73 11.26
N GLY A 35 -5.52 -6.76 10.82
CA GLY A 35 -4.37 -7.30 11.56
C GLY A 35 -3.69 -8.48 10.85
N ASP A 36 -2.88 -9.24 11.59
CA ASP A 36 -2.10 -10.41 11.14
C ASP A 36 -1.04 -10.11 10.07
N ARG A 37 -1.45 -9.88 8.83
CA ARG A 37 -0.55 -9.72 7.68
C ARG A 37 -1.18 -8.90 6.57
N LEU A 38 -0.37 -7.99 6.03
CA LEU A 38 -0.64 -7.25 4.81
C LEU A 38 0.04 -7.94 3.62
N GLU A 39 -0.73 -8.21 2.57
CA GLU A 39 -0.23 -8.62 1.26
C GLU A 39 -0.40 -7.47 0.27
N ILE A 40 0.68 -7.11 -0.41
CA ILE A 40 0.71 -6.04 -1.42
C ILE A 40 1.09 -6.69 -2.75
N VAL A 41 0.20 -6.62 -3.73
CA VAL A 41 0.43 -7.13 -5.08
C VAL A 41 0.68 -5.95 -6.01
N VAL A 42 1.90 -5.84 -6.50
CA VAL A 42 2.34 -4.79 -7.42
C VAL A 42 2.27 -5.34 -8.85
N LEU A 43 1.49 -4.66 -9.70
CA LEU A 43 1.31 -5.01 -11.10
C LEU A 43 1.99 -3.94 -11.97
N ASN A 44 2.99 -4.33 -12.74
CA ASN A 44 3.69 -3.45 -13.68
C ASN A 44 3.89 -4.13 -15.04
N ALA A 45 4.50 -3.43 -16.00
CA ALA A 45 4.74 -3.96 -17.33
C ALA A 45 5.69 -5.17 -17.34
N ASP A 46 6.57 -5.26 -16.33
CA ASP A 46 7.54 -6.35 -16.17
C ASP A 46 6.93 -7.59 -15.51
N GLY A 47 5.74 -7.47 -14.91
CA GLY A 47 4.96 -8.58 -14.38
C GLY A 47 4.29 -8.28 -13.04
N THR A 48 4.21 -9.31 -12.20
CA THR A 48 3.55 -9.25 -10.88
C THR A 48 4.56 -9.50 -9.78
N ARG A 49 4.55 -8.63 -8.76
CA ARG A 49 5.43 -8.72 -7.59
C ARG A 49 4.59 -8.76 -6.32
N TYR A 50 4.93 -9.67 -5.42
CA TYR A 50 4.24 -9.85 -4.15
C TYR A 50 5.14 -9.34 -3.02
N GLU A 51 4.60 -8.46 -2.18
CA GLU A 51 5.22 -8.00 -0.96
C GLU A 51 4.35 -8.34 0.24
N TYR A 52 5.01 -8.60 1.38
CA TYR A 52 4.34 -8.99 2.59
C TYR A 52 4.88 -8.19 3.78
N MET A 53 3.98 -7.79 4.67
CA MET A 53 4.30 -7.11 5.91
C MET A 53 3.48 -7.71 7.04
N GLU A 54 4.14 -8.05 8.14
CA GLU A 54 3.46 -8.47 9.37
C GLU A 54 2.78 -7.23 9.99
N LEU A 55 1.53 -7.38 10.37
CA LEU A 55 0.78 -6.37 11.12
C LEU A 55 0.73 -6.75 12.60
N ARG A 56 0.25 -5.84 13.44
CA ARG A 56 0.05 -6.11 14.87
C ARG A 56 -0.94 -7.29 15.04
N LYS A 57 -0.71 -8.10 16.08
CA LYS A 57 -1.42 -9.37 16.36
C LYS A 57 -2.11 -9.38 17.73
N ASP A 58 -2.29 -8.20 18.31
CA ASP A 58 -2.75 -8.01 19.69
C ASP A 58 -4.27 -8.11 19.86
#